data_AF-A0A8H7B593-F1
#
_entry.id   AF-A0A8H7B593-F1
#
_cell.length_a   1.000
_cell.length_b   1.000
_cell.length_c   1.000
_cell.angle_alpha   90.00
_cell.angle_beta   90.00
_cell.angle_gamma   90.00
#
_symmetry.space_group_name_H-M   'P 1'
#
loop_
_entity.id
_entity.type
_entity.pdbx_description
1 polymer ?
#
loop_
_entity_poly.entity_id
_entity_poly.type
_entity_poly.pdbx_seq_one_letter_code
_entity_poly.pdbx_strand_id
1 'polypeptide(L)'
;MSKKVNACDFSFFISIAAPDAPPDRLKTVCDWGNWVFPFDDLFDSGELRTDLSTSERVLDSLMANMMGNPFIGYKLPIVKAHDDIYKRFENGSSYGTRRRFVRAMQQYTLGVAHHVGHFTTNHIPSLQEMLSTRQLSVGVAPLYHLVEYAHEIVLPDEIFEHPVIQALERLGADFVILSNDILSYRKEESNIQYRCIGRGFCGSIWTPGNAQHNDDGQVAIKREDGGPGRSVTNDYNMHLRVLQSAIQQPPLMPLSIPYCHNLVQTDDAWWLSNLHRFPSGYTACRALISERIPKIPRPISNKIVDLFCAGNAQLSTFVKGNPDDDACLVRPYLGRRRRHRQEGISESRFQRFSLRNVPLHIDQMEALDLCAGLYAETMAEALALMHWGAEIDANDVEFVLAPPRSKHTQSMAFQSDYLGTHCMWILDFDCCRPMRMNAEGVEQACAAFFRNDPFYPRPGTGETADEELWVVFKQRFLSSSYRFLGGTRQHIWYLADRLMHRIEEEARSRSRDINSRPSQ
;
A
#
# COMPACT_ATOMS: atom_id res chain seq x y z
N MET A 1 15.19 26.25 8.43
CA MET A 1 15.91 25.62 9.56
C MET A 1 15.71 26.39 10.87
N SER A 2 16.13 27.64 11.00
CA SER A 2 16.04 28.42 12.27
C SER A 2 14.67 28.41 12.98
N LYS A 3 13.56 28.64 12.27
CA LYS A 3 12.21 28.58 12.88
C LYS A 3 11.85 27.21 13.48
N LYS A 4 12.31 26.11 12.87
CA LYS A 4 12.06 24.74 13.37
C LYS A 4 12.91 24.47 14.61
N VAL A 5 14.21 24.77 14.53
CA VAL A 5 15.16 24.59 15.63
C VAL A 5 14.73 25.39 16.87
N ASN A 6 14.31 26.64 16.68
CA ASN A 6 13.81 27.47 17.79
C ASN A 6 12.50 26.93 18.40
N ALA A 7 11.63 26.30 17.62
CA ALA A 7 10.37 25.73 18.11
C ALA A 7 10.58 24.42 18.89
N CYS A 8 11.66 23.69 18.60
CA CYS A 8 12.01 22.46 19.30
C CYS A 8 12.68 22.68 20.66
N ASP A 9 13.25 23.87 20.88
CA ASP A 9 13.95 24.28 22.10
C ASP A 9 14.90 23.21 22.67
N PHE A 10 15.83 22.74 21.83
CA PHE A 10 16.79 21.71 22.23
C PHE A 10 17.70 22.19 23.38
N SER A 11 17.89 23.49 23.53
CA SER A 11 18.65 24.06 24.64
C SER A 11 17.94 23.84 25.98
N PHE A 12 16.62 23.93 26.04
CA PHE A 12 15.85 23.57 27.22
C PHE A 12 15.98 22.08 27.56
N PHE A 13 15.87 21.20 26.57
CA PHE A 13 16.11 19.76 26.75
C PHE A 13 17.51 19.47 27.36
N ILE A 14 18.56 20.07 26.79
CA ILE A 14 19.93 19.91 27.31
C ILE A 14 20.08 20.49 28.72
N SER A 15 19.43 21.62 29.01
CA SER A 15 19.48 22.23 30.34
C SER A 15 18.81 21.37 31.41
N ILE A 16 17.82 20.55 31.05
CA ILE A 16 17.25 19.54 31.96
C ILE A 16 18.24 18.40 32.20
N ALA A 17 18.98 17.98 31.17
CA ALA A 17 19.94 16.88 31.26
C ALA A 17 21.21 17.26 32.05
N ALA A 18 21.60 18.53 32.03
CA ALA A 18 22.77 19.05 32.74
C ALA A 18 22.44 20.35 33.51
N PRO A 19 21.59 20.29 34.56
CA PRO A 19 21.00 21.47 35.18
C PRO A 19 21.99 22.33 35.97
N ASP A 20 23.08 21.73 36.45
CA ASP A 20 24.11 22.39 37.26
C ASP A 20 25.40 22.68 36.47
N ALA A 21 25.37 22.56 35.14
CA ALA A 21 26.54 22.79 34.31
C ALA A 21 26.96 24.27 34.28
N PRO A 22 28.27 24.59 34.35
CA PRO A 22 28.77 25.94 34.17
C PRO A 22 28.36 26.53 32.80
N PRO A 23 28.16 27.86 32.67
CA PRO A 23 27.61 28.46 31.46
C PRO A 23 28.35 28.14 30.16
N ASP A 24 29.69 28.09 30.19
CA ASP A 24 30.53 27.77 29.03
C ASP A 24 30.42 26.30 28.60
N ARG A 25 30.31 25.40 29.59
CA ARG A 25 30.08 23.98 29.38
C ARG A 25 28.68 23.73 28.82
N LEU A 26 27.67 24.28 29.49
CA LEU A 26 26.28 24.17 29.07
C LEU A 26 26.09 24.70 27.65
N LYS A 27 26.71 25.83 27.29
CA LYS A 27 26.68 26.33 25.91
C LYS A 27 27.19 25.30 24.91
N THR A 28 28.30 24.62 25.20
CA THR A 28 28.88 23.62 24.29
C THR A 28 27.95 22.42 24.11
N VAL A 29 27.30 21.95 25.19
CA VAL A 29 26.33 20.85 25.08
C VAL A 29 25.03 21.30 24.39
N CYS A 30 24.56 22.53 24.62
CA CYS A 30 23.41 23.09 23.92
C CYS A 30 23.70 23.24 22.41
N ASP A 31 24.91 23.66 22.03
CA ASP A 31 25.31 23.71 20.63
C ASP A 31 25.31 22.31 19.99
N TRP A 32 25.74 21.28 20.74
CA TRP A 32 25.64 19.88 20.31
C TRP A 32 24.19 19.42 20.14
N GLY A 33 23.32 19.73 21.11
CA GLY A 33 21.88 19.44 21.01
C GLY A 33 21.23 20.11 19.80
N ASN A 34 21.56 21.37 19.52
CA ASN A 34 21.08 22.07 18.32
C ASN A 34 21.70 21.56 17.01
N TRP A 35 22.79 20.78 17.09
CA TRP A 35 23.45 20.16 15.95
C TRP A 35 22.90 18.76 15.65
N VAL A 36 22.73 17.91 16.67
CA VAL A 36 22.45 16.48 16.48
C VAL A 36 21.13 16.26 15.76
N PHE A 37 20.05 16.96 16.12
CA PHE A 37 18.74 16.75 15.47
C PHE A 37 18.72 17.19 14.00
N PRO A 38 19.23 18.37 13.59
CA PRO A 38 19.34 18.70 12.17
C PRO A 38 20.29 17.80 11.39
N PHE A 39 21.31 17.23 12.05
CA PHE A 39 22.23 16.29 11.42
C PHE A 39 21.54 14.94 11.17
N ASP A 40 20.84 14.43 12.17
CA ASP A 40 20.06 13.20 12.13
C ASP A 40 18.94 13.29 11.08
N ASP A 41 18.23 14.42 11.01
CA ASP A 41 17.19 14.70 10.01
C ASP A 41 17.68 14.51 8.56
N LEU A 42 18.98 14.69 8.26
CA LEU A 42 19.53 14.45 6.91
C LEU A 42 19.36 12.99 6.46
N PHE A 43 19.54 12.06 7.39
CA PHE A 43 19.47 10.61 7.17
C PHE A 43 18.07 10.07 7.42
N ASP A 44 17.32 10.67 8.34
CA ASP A 44 15.98 10.19 8.70
C ASP A 44 14.90 10.68 7.74
N SER A 45 14.90 11.96 7.36
CA SER A 45 13.83 12.55 6.53
C SER A 45 14.34 13.38 5.36
N GLY A 46 15.66 13.53 5.25
CA GLY A 46 16.35 14.31 4.24
C GLY A 46 16.79 13.49 3.03
N GLU A 47 17.61 14.13 2.21
CA GLU A 47 18.07 13.60 0.91
C GLU A 47 19.01 12.38 1.06
N LEU A 48 19.62 12.18 2.24
CA LEU A 48 20.56 11.09 2.46
C LEU A 48 19.89 9.78 2.86
N ARG A 49 18.59 9.80 3.22
CA ARG A 49 17.82 8.63 3.68
C ARG A 49 17.91 7.41 2.75
N THR A 50 18.04 7.64 1.45
CA THR A 50 18.08 6.58 0.42
C THR A 50 19.40 6.52 -0.34
N ASP A 51 20.41 7.31 0.05
CA ASP A 51 21.71 7.37 -0.60
C ASP A 51 22.80 6.93 0.38
N LEU A 52 23.02 5.61 0.45
CA LEU A 52 24.00 5.01 1.35
C LEU A 52 25.41 5.53 1.06
N SER A 53 25.80 5.65 -0.21
CA SER A 53 27.16 6.06 -0.58
C SER A 53 27.46 7.50 -0.16
N THR A 54 26.53 8.43 -0.38
CA THR A 54 26.70 9.81 0.09
C THR A 54 26.62 9.88 1.61
N SER A 55 25.75 9.09 2.23
CA SER A 55 25.62 9.01 3.70
C SER A 55 26.94 8.60 4.35
N GLU A 56 27.56 7.51 3.89
CA GLU A 56 28.85 7.02 4.39
C GLU A 56 29.94 8.10 4.29
N ARG A 57 30.01 8.80 3.16
CA ARG A 57 30.99 9.90 2.97
C ARG A 57 30.78 11.06 3.95
N VAL A 58 29.53 11.39 4.27
CA VAL A 58 29.23 12.44 5.27
C VAL A 58 29.63 11.97 6.66
N LEU A 59 29.34 10.72 7.01
CA LEU A 59 29.70 10.11 8.29
C LEU A 59 31.23 9.99 8.46
N ASP A 60 31.96 9.61 7.41
CA ASP A 60 33.43 9.61 7.40
C ASP A 60 34.00 11.01 7.67
N SER A 61 33.39 12.03 7.05
CA SER A 61 33.82 13.41 7.21
C SER A 61 33.59 13.94 8.65
N LEU A 62 32.54 13.44 9.32
CA LEU A 62 32.23 13.72 10.72
C LEU A 62 33.27 13.08 11.66
N MET A 63 33.63 11.82 11.41
CA MET A 63 34.56 11.08 12.27
C MET A 63 36.01 11.54 12.13
N ALA A 64 36.40 12.10 10.98
CA ALA A 64 37.78 12.44 10.66
C ALA A 64 38.51 13.26 11.75
N ASN A 65 37.89 14.34 12.26
CA ASN A 65 38.52 15.18 13.27
C ASN A 65 38.65 14.47 14.62
N MET A 66 37.64 13.70 15.02
CA MET A 66 37.66 12.94 16.27
C MET A 66 38.71 11.82 16.26
N MET A 67 38.96 11.24 15.08
CA MET A 67 39.93 10.17 14.88
C MET A 67 41.35 10.69 14.57
N GLY A 68 41.54 12.01 14.42
CA GLY A 68 42.83 12.60 14.05
C GLY A 68 43.27 12.32 12.61
N ASN A 69 42.34 11.97 11.71
CA ASN A 69 42.63 11.62 10.32
C ASN A 69 42.34 12.81 9.38
N PRO A 70 43.17 13.06 8.36
CA PRO A 70 42.85 14.08 7.35
C PRO A 70 41.68 13.60 6.47
N PHE A 71 40.64 14.43 6.33
CA PHE A 71 39.57 14.20 5.37
C PHE A 71 39.82 14.97 4.07
N ILE A 72 39.86 14.27 2.94
CA ILE A 72 40.05 14.87 1.61
C ILE A 72 38.68 15.02 0.96
N GLY A 73 38.18 16.25 0.87
CA GLY A 73 36.91 16.55 0.21
C GLY A 73 36.18 17.73 0.81
N TYR A 74 34.96 17.97 0.32
CA TYR A 74 34.08 19.01 0.86
C TYR A 74 33.41 18.52 2.15
N LYS A 75 33.67 19.20 3.28
CA LYS A 75 32.87 19.03 4.50
C LYS A 75 31.63 19.91 4.46
N LEU A 76 30.46 19.31 4.70
CA LEU A 76 29.21 20.05 4.83
C LEU A 76 29.30 21.09 5.97
N PRO A 77 28.60 22.25 5.88
CA PRO A 77 28.60 23.24 6.96
C PRO A 77 28.16 22.67 8.31
N ILE A 78 27.21 21.73 8.31
CA ILE A 78 26.74 21.05 9.53
C ILE A 78 27.82 20.18 10.17
N VAL A 79 28.71 19.57 9.39
CA VAL A 79 29.86 18.81 9.91
C VAL A 79 30.92 19.77 10.47
N LYS A 80 31.15 20.92 9.82
CA LYS A 80 32.06 21.95 10.34
C LYS A 80 31.58 22.53 11.69
N ALA A 81 30.26 22.64 11.88
CA ALA A 81 29.70 23.04 13.17
C ALA A 81 30.02 22.02 14.27
N HIS A 82 29.90 20.71 13.98
CA HIS A 82 30.35 19.66 14.88
C HIS A 82 31.85 19.75 15.18
N ASP A 83 32.68 19.98 14.17
CA ASP A 83 34.13 20.11 14.35
C ASP A 83 34.50 21.22 15.36
N ASP A 84 33.78 22.34 15.36
CA ASP A 84 33.94 23.41 16.37
C ASP A 84 33.51 22.96 17.77
N ILE A 85 32.35 22.30 17.87
CA ILE A 85 31.80 21.79 19.13
C ILE A 85 32.77 20.77 19.74
N TYR A 86 33.24 19.81 18.93
CA TYR A 86 34.19 18.79 19.37
C TYR A 86 35.50 19.42 19.83
N LYS A 87 36.02 20.45 19.15
CA LYS A 87 37.23 21.16 19.59
C LYS A 87 37.07 21.78 20.99
N ARG A 88 35.91 22.37 21.29
CA ARG A 88 35.61 22.92 22.63
C ARG A 88 35.46 21.83 23.70
N PHE A 89 34.83 20.72 23.33
CA PHE A 89 34.72 19.54 24.18
C PHE A 89 36.10 18.92 24.47
N GLU A 90 36.93 18.71 23.44
CA GLU A 90 38.28 18.15 23.54
C GLU A 90 39.18 18.98 24.47
N ASN A 91 39.15 20.31 24.33
CA ASN A 91 39.97 21.21 25.16
C ASN A 91 39.59 21.19 26.65
N GLY A 92 38.39 20.72 27.00
CA GLY A 92 37.89 20.77 28.37
C GLY A 92 37.49 19.43 28.98
N SER A 93 37.66 18.33 28.25
CA SER A 93 37.33 16.98 28.72
C SER A 93 38.56 16.23 29.20
N SER A 94 38.35 15.25 30.09
CA SER A 94 39.40 14.30 30.43
C SER A 94 39.70 13.37 29.24
N TYR A 95 40.90 12.78 29.22
CA TYR A 95 41.26 11.81 28.19
C TYR A 95 40.27 10.63 28.11
N GLY A 96 39.81 10.13 29.26
CA GLY A 96 38.85 9.03 29.35
C GLY A 96 37.51 9.41 28.73
N THR A 97 36.95 10.55 29.14
CA THR A 97 35.68 11.08 28.60
C THR A 97 35.75 11.29 27.09
N ARG A 98 36.86 11.88 26.59
CA ARG A 98 37.09 12.08 25.16
C ARG A 98 37.09 10.75 24.40
N ARG A 99 37.84 9.76 24.87
CA ARG A 99 37.94 8.44 24.23
C ARG A 99 36.56 7.76 24.15
N ARG A 100 35.78 7.81 25.23
CA ARG A 100 34.44 7.21 25.28
C ARG A 100 33.46 7.94 24.36
N PHE A 101 33.49 9.27 24.33
CA PHE A 101 32.71 10.06 23.37
C PHE A 101 33.01 9.69 21.91
N VAL A 102 34.29 9.62 21.53
CA VAL A 102 34.69 9.23 20.16
C VAL A 102 34.16 7.83 19.81
N ARG A 103 34.25 6.88 20.76
CA ARG A 103 33.71 5.53 20.58
C ARG A 103 32.18 5.53 20.41
N ALA A 104 31.47 6.30 21.22
CA ALA A 104 30.03 6.42 21.14
C ALA A 104 29.59 7.05 19.81
N MET A 105 30.30 8.07 19.33
CA MET A 105 30.05 8.68 18.02
C MET A 105 30.33 7.70 16.86
N GLN A 106 31.38 6.87 16.96
CA GLN A 106 31.65 5.83 15.98
C GLN A 106 30.52 4.79 15.92
N GLN A 107 29.99 4.38 17.07
CA GLN A 107 28.85 3.47 17.15
C GLN A 107 27.59 4.10 16.57
N TYR A 108 27.36 5.40 16.85
CA TYR A 108 26.26 6.17 16.25
C TYR A 108 26.36 6.20 14.72
N THR A 109 27.52 6.55 14.16
CA THR A 109 27.67 6.61 12.69
C THR A 109 27.49 5.24 12.04
N LEU A 110 27.96 4.15 12.67
CA LEU A 110 27.70 2.79 12.20
C LEU A 110 26.20 2.45 12.25
N GLY A 111 25.51 2.84 13.31
CA GLY A 111 24.06 2.67 13.45
C GLY A 111 23.27 3.41 12.37
N VAL A 112 23.63 4.66 12.08
CA VAL A 112 23.02 5.47 11.02
C VAL A 112 23.25 4.84 9.63
N ALA A 113 24.49 4.43 9.31
CA ALA A 113 24.79 3.77 8.04
C ALA A 113 24.01 2.45 7.89
N HIS A 114 23.91 1.67 8.96
CA HIS A 114 23.12 0.44 9.01
C HIS A 114 21.62 0.70 8.81
N HIS A 115 21.09 1.79 9.39
CA HIS A 115 19.70 2.21 9.23
C HIS A 115 19.40 2.60 7.77
N VAL A 116 20.24 3.44 7.16
CA VAL A 116 20.12 3.82 5.74
C VAL A 116 20.23 2.59 4.84
N GLY A 117 21.19 1.69 5.11
CA GLY A 117 21.33 0.42 4.40
C GLY A 117 20.06 -0.42 4.45
N HIS A 118 19.48 -0.63 5.63
CA HIS A 118 18.22 -1.35 5.78
C HIS A 118 17.07 -0.67 5.06
N PHE A 119 16.98 0.66 5.08
CA PHE A 119 15.95 1.41 4.37
C PHE A 119 16.01 1.19 2.85
N THR A 120 17.19 0.88 2.31
CA THR A 120 17.36 0.50 0.89
C THR A 120 17.09 -0.97 0.58
N THR A 121 16.86 -1.81 1.60
CA THR A 121 16.54 -3.24 1.44
C THR A 121 15.04 -3.51 1.62
N ASN A 122 14.48 -4.46 0.88
CA ASN A 122 13.07 -4.88 1.02
C ASN A 122 12.81 -5.78 2.25
N HIS A 123 13.58 -5.64 3.32
CA HIS A 123 13.51 -6.47 4.52
C HIS A 123 12.80 -5.73 5.66
N ILE A 124 11.81 -6.38 6.28
CA ILE A 124 11.17 -5.87 7.49
C ILE A 124 11.93 -6.44 8.70
N PRO A 125 12.58 -5.61 9.53
CA PRO A 125 13.32 -6.08 10.68
C PRO A 125 12.39 -6.61 11.77
N SER A 126 12.84 -7.62 12.51
CA SER A 126 12.24 -8.04 13.76
C SER A 126 12.35 -6.96 14.84
N LEU A 127 11.53 -7.06 15.89
CA LEU A 127 11.60 -6.13 17.02
C LEU A 127 13.02 -6.06 17.64
N GLN A 128 13.71 -7.20 17.71
CA GLN A 128 15.06 -7.27 18.25
C GLN A 128 16.08 -6.55 17.36
N GLU A 129 15.95 -6.66 16.03
CA GLU A 129 16.80 -5.95 15.07
C GLU A 129 16.53 -4.45 15.09
N MET A 130 15.25 -4.05 15.23
CA MET A 130 14.86 -2.65 15.39
C MET A 130 15.48 -2.04 16.64
N LEU A 131 15.33 -2.71 17.79
CA LEU A 131 15.90 -2.23 19.06
C LEU A 131 17.43 -2.16 19.00
N SER A 132 18.09 -3.21 18.48
CA SER A 132 19.56 -3.21 18.33
C SER A 132 20.06 -2.08 17.44
N THR A 133 19.34 -1.78 16.34
CA THR A 133 19.68 -0.67 15.45
C THR A 133 19.46 0.68 16.13
N ARG A 134 18.31 0.85 16.81
CA ARG A 134 17.95 2.08 17.54
C ARG A 134 18.92 2.37 18.69
N GLN A 135 19.39 1.36 19.41
CA GLN A 135 20.40 1.52 20.47
C GLN A 135 21.69 2.17 19.96
N LEU A 136 22.03 1.95 18.70
CA LEU A 136 23.18 2.60 18.06
C LEU A 136 22.79 3.98 17.50
N SER A 137 21.65 4.09 16.82
CA SER A 137 21.29 5.30 16.06
C SER A 137 20.61 6.41 16.87
N VAL A 138 20.17 6.18 18.12
CA VAL A 138 19.42 7.20 18.90
C VAL A 138 20.27 8.38 19.39
N GLY A 139 21.60 8.29 19.32
CA GLY A 139 22.50 9.38 19.71
C GLY A 139 22.56 9.69 21.21
N VAL A 140 22.02 8.82 22.07
CA VAL A 140 22.00 9.01 23.54
C VAL A 140 23.36 8.73 24.19
N ALA A 141 24.10 7.71 23.71
CA ALA A 141 25.40 7.36 24.28
C ALA A 141 26.43 8.52 24.22
N PRO A 142 26.58 9.25 23.09
CA PRO A 142 27.39 10.46 23.06
C PRO A 142 26.97 11.54 24.07
N LEU A 143 25.66 11.69 24.32
CA LEU A 143 25.13 12.69 25.25
C LEU A 143 25.58 12.42 26.70
N TYR A 144 25.67 11.16 27.15
CA TYR A 144 26.16 10.86 28.50
C TYR A 144 27.57 11.39 28.76
N HIS A 145 28.46 11.30 27.78
CA HIS A 145 29.83 11.83 27.89
C HIS A 145 29.88 13.35 27.81
N LEU A 146 28.93 13.98 27.12
CA LEU A 146 28.76 15.43 27.15
C LEU A 146 28.25 15.91 28.52
N VAL A 147 27.37 15.14 29.18
CA VAL A 147 26.92 15.43 30.56
C VAL A 147 28.07 15.26 31.55
N GLU A 148 28.90 14.23 31.39
CA GLU A 148 30.12 14.06 32.19
C GLU A 148 31.05 15.28 32.06
N TYR A 149 31.28 15.75 30.83
CA TYR A 149 32.00 17.00 30.56
C TYR A 149 31.31 18.22 31.16
N ALA A 150 29.98 18.30 31.08
CA ALA A 150 29.21 19.45 31.52
C ALA A 150 29.32 19.68 33.03
N HIS A 151 29.38 18.60 33.80
CA HIS A 151 29.51 18.64 35.26
C HIS A 151 30.96 18.53 35.75
N GLU A 152 31.93 18.55 34.84
CA GLU A 152 33.37 18.41 35.16
C GLU A 152 33.68 17.14 35.96
N ILE A 153 32.93 16.08 35.68
CA ILE A 153 33.11 14.78 36.31
C ILE A 153 34.29 14.07 35.62
N VAL A 154 35.20 13.51 36.40
CA VAL A 154 36.29 12.67 35.90
C VAL A 154 36.04 11.25 36.35
N LEU A 155 35.31 10.48 35.53
CA LEU A 155 34.96 9.11 35.87
C LEU A 155 36.07 8.12 35.46
N PRO A 156 36.66 7.35 36.40
CA PRO A 156 37.64 6.32 36.07
C PRO A 156 37.04 5.25 35.15
N ASP A 157 37.85 4.74 34.23
CA ASP A 157 37.41 3.74 33.26
C ASP A 157 36.90 2.46 33.93
N GLU A 158 37.55 1.99 35.00
CA GLU A 158 37.13 0.80 35.75
C GLU A 158 35.72 0.93 36.36
N ILE A 159 35.31 2.16 36.70
CA ILE A 159 33.97 2.44 37.22
C ILE A 159 32.98 2.49 36.06
N PHE A 160 33.31 3.19 34.97
CA PHE A 160 32.43 3.27 33.80
C PHE A 160 32.19 1.90 33.16
N GLU A 161 33.25 1.08 33.05
CA GLU A 161 33.20 -0.27 32.48
C GLU A 161 32.60 -1.30 33.45
N HIS A 162 32.31 -0.92 34.70
CA HIS A 162 31.64 -1.81 35.64
C HIS A 162 30.30 -2.29 35.05
N PRO A 163 29.98 -3.60 35.07
CA PRO A 163 28.81 -4.15 34.39
C PRO A 163 27.48 -3.48 34.77
N VAL A 164 27.36 -3.01 36.02
CA VAL A 164 26.17 -2.29 36.50
C VAL A 164 26.04 -0.92 35.84
N ILE A 165 27.14 -0.18 35.67
CA ILE A 165 27.11 1.14 35.01
C ILE A 165 26.77 0.97 33.53
N GLN A 166 27.39 -0.01 32.86
CA GLN A 166 27.06 -0.37 31.47
C GLN A 166 25.61 -0.85 31.31
N ALA A 167 25.01 -1.50 32.32
CA ALA A 167 23.60 -1.86 32.30
C ALA A 167 22.69 -0.63 32.46
N LEU A 168 23.04 0.30 33.36
CA LEU A 168 22.29 1.54 33.56
C LEU A 168 22.32 2.44 32.32
N GLU A 169 23.47 2.55 31.66
CA GLU A 169 23.63 3.29 30.40
C GLU A 169 22.68 2.76 29.32
N ARG A 170 22.65 1.44 29.13
CA ARG A 170 21.78 0.76 28.16
C ARG A 170 20.30 0.95 28.50
N LEU A 171 19.91 0.71 29.75
CA LEU A 171 18.51 0.90 30.17
C LEU A 171 18.05 2.35 30.01
N GLY A 172 18.91 3.31 30.35
CA GLY A 172 18.63 4.74 30.12
C GLY A 172 18.41 5.05 28.65
N ALA A 173 19.23 4.49 27.75
CA ALA A 173 19.05 4.64 26.31
C ALA A 173 17.72 4.01 25.84
N ASP A 174 17.39 2.81 26.32
CA ASP A 174 16.13 2.13 25.99
C ASP A 174 14.90 2.96 26.40
N PHE A 175 14.92 3.60 27.57
CA PHE A 175 13.84 4.50 28.00
C PHE A 175 13.67 5.69 27.07
N VAL A 176 14.78 6.29 26.62
CA VAL A 176 14.74 7.42 25.67
C VAL A 176 14.22 6.95 24.31
N ILE A 177 14.69 5.81 23.80
CA ILE A 177 14.23 5.21 22.54
C ILE A 177 12.72 4.99 22.57
N LEU A 178 12.22 4.26 23.57
CA LEU A 178 10.80 3.93 23.66
C LEU A 178 9.94 5.18 23.81
N SER A 179 10.39 6.16 24.61
CA SER A 179 9.66 7.42 24.79
C SER A 179 9.64 8.24 23.50
N ASN A 180 10.76 8.29 22.78
CA ASN A 180 10.86 8.96 21.49
C ASN A 180 9.90 8.32 20.49
N ASP A 181 9.99 7.01 20.27
CA ASP A 181 9.16 6.28 19.29
C ASP A 181 7.66 6.44 19.56
N ILE A 182 7.22 6.41 20.82
CA ILE A 182 5.81 6.60 21.18
C ILE A 182 5.34 8.04 20.86
N LEU A 183 6.14 9.04 21.22
CA LEU A 183 5.77 10.45 21.07
C LEU A 183 5.95 10.95 19.62
N SER A 184 6.93 10.41 18.90
CA SER A 184 7.23 10.76 17.51
C SER A 184 6.38 9.97 16.51
N TYR A 185 5.74 8.86 16.91
CA TYR A 185 4.97 7.98 16.01
C TYR A 185 4.05 8.75 15.06
N ARG A 186 3.24 9.68 15.57
CA ARG A 186 2.31 10.45 14.73
C ARG A 186 3.03 11.35 13.72
N LYS A 187 4.14 11.97 14.12
CA LYS A 187 4.99 12.78 13.22
C LYS A 187 5.56 11.88 12.13
N GLU A 188 6.14 10.75 12.50
CA GLU A 188 6.78 9.82 11.56
C GLU A 188 5.76 9.17 10.61
N GLU A 189 4.57 8.80 11.10
CA GLU A 189 3.46 8.29 10.30
C GLU A 189 2.95 9.37 9.32
N SER A 190 2.86 10.63 9.75
CA SER A 190 2.39 11.74 8.92
C SER A 190 3.32 12.06 7.73
N ASN A 191 4.59 11.65 7.79
CA ASN A 191 5.50 11.78 6.64
C ASN A 191 5.15 10.82 5.49
N ILE A 192 4.29 9.82 5.73
CA ILE A 192 3.82 8.92 4.69
C ILE A 192 2.78 9.66 3.84
N GLN A 193 3.23 10.09 2.65
CA GLN A 193 2.37 10.66 1.62
C GLN A 193 1.44 9.60 1.01
N TYR A 194 0.20 9.97 0.73
CA TYR A 194 -0.71 9.16 -0.07
C TYR A 194 -0.30 9.21 -1.54
N ARG A 195 -0.31 8.04 -2.19
CA ARG A 195 -0.11 7.91 -3.64
C ARG A 195 -1.42 7.51 -4.32
N CYS A 196 -1.67 8.09 -5.49
CA CYS A 196 -2.82 7.77 -6.32
C CYS A 196 -2.54 6.45 -7.06
N ILE A 197 -3.44 5.47 -6.93
CA ILE A 197 -3.31 4.15 -7.56
C ILE A 197 -4.39 3.86 -8.62
N GLY A 198 -5.44 4.67 -8.67
CA GLY A 198 -6.49 4.54 -9.67
C GLY A 198 -7.27 5.83 -9.85
N ARG A 199 -7.89 6.00 -11.03
CA ARG A 199 -8.87 7.05 -11.29
C ARG A 199 -9.97 6.45 -12.16
N GLY A 200 -11.20 6.64 -11.74
CA GLY A 200 -12.40 6.25 -12.47
C GLY A 200 -13.38 7.41 -12.54
N PHE A 201 -14.58 7.14 -13.05
CA PHE A 201 -15.60 8.17 -13.18
C PHE A 201 -16.16 8.60 -11.81
N CYS A 202 -16.15 7.72 -10.80
CA CYS A 202 -16.53 8.05 -9.42
C CYS A 202 -15.51 8.96 -8.70
N GLY A 203 -14.23 8.84 -9.08
CA GLY A 203 -13.14 9.64 -8.56
C GLY A 203 -11.83 8.86 -8.47
N SER A 204 -10.95 9.31 -7.60
CA SER A 204 -9.58 8.82 -7.47
C SER A 204 -9.39 7.88 -6.27
N ILE A 205 -8.50 6.90 -6.43
CA ILE A 205 -8.18 5.87 -5.43
C ILE A 205 -6.76 6.10 -4.91
N TRP A 206 -6.61 6.11 -3.59
CA TRP A 206 -5.35 6.43 -2.91
C TRP A 206 -4.97 5.39 -1.86
N THR A 207 -3.68 5.26 -1.60
CA THR A 207 -3.13 4.39 -0.54
C THR A 207 -1.90 5.06 0.09
N PRO A 208 -1.55 4.77 1.37
CA PRO A 208 -0.30 5.25 1.95
C PRO A 208 0.92 4.86 1.09
N GLY A 209 1.88 5.77 0.94
CA GLY A 209 3.04 5.62 0.04
C GLY A 209 4.10 4.64 0.54
N ASN A 210 4.12 4.34 1.83
CA ASN A 210 4.94 3.30 2.45
C ASN A 210 4.36 1.88 2.28
N ALA A 211 3.33 1.73 1.44
CA ALA A 211 2.73 0.47 1.07
C ALA A 211 3.72 -0.41 0.28
N GLN A 212 4.78 -0.86 0.96
CA GLN A 212 5.81 -1.70 0.42
C GLN A 212 5.67 -3.12 1.01
N HIS A 213 5.58 -4.07 0.09
CA HIS A 213 5.75 -5.51 0.24
C HIS A 213 4.69 -6.35 0.99
N ASN A 214 3.84 -5.77 1.83
CA ASN A 214 2.65 -6.46 2.34
C ASN A 214 1.42 -5.54 2.31
N ASP A 215 0.52 -5.78 1.36
CA ASP A 215 -0.76 -5.07 1.25
C ASP A 215 -1.78 -5.56 2.29
N ASP A 216 -1.44 -6.59 3.08
CA ASP A 216 -2.28 -7.16 4.14
C ASP A 216 -2.57 -6.11 5.23
N GLY A 217 -3.84 -5.73 5.36
CA GLY A 217 -4.29 -4.73 6.33
C GLY A 217 -4.12 -3.27 5.89
N GLN A 218 -3.75 -3.00 4.63
CA GLN A 218 -3.73 -1.64 4.11
C GLN A 218 -5.11 -1.14 3.69
N VAL A 219 -5.26 0.17 3.63
CA VAL A 219 -6.50 0.84 3.24
C VAL A 219 -6.41 1.44 1.84
N ALA A 220 -7.50 1.38 1.10
CA ALA A 220 -7.76 2.15 -0.09
C ALA A 220 -8.74 3.29 0.25
N ILE A 221 -8.45 4.49 -0.24
CA ILE A 221 -9.27 5.68 -0.05
C ILE A 221 -9.83 6.07 -1.41
N LYS A 222 -11.12 5.84 -1.62
CA LYS A 222 -11.86 6.27 -2.81
C LYS A 222 -12.49 7.63 -2.57
N ARG A 223 -11.98 8.64 -3.26
CA ARG A 223 -12.43 10.03 -3.15
C ARG A 223 -13.55 10.32 -4.13
N GLU A 224 -14.55 11.10 -3.70
CA GLU A 224 -15.63 11.58 -4.54
C GLU A 224 -15.21 12.86 -5.29
N ASP A 225 -14.15 12.74 -6.10
CA ASP A 225 -13.56 13.82 -6.89
C ASP A 225 -13.61 13.54 -8.41
N GLY A 226 -14.56 12.70 -8.82
CA GLY A 226 -14.83 12.33 -10.21
C GLY A 226 -15.93 13.16 -10.90
N GLY A 227 -16.60 12.54 -11.87
CA GLY A 227 -17.67 13.13 -12.64
C GLY A 227 -19.04 13.11 -11.94
N PRO A 228 -19.98 13.97 -12.38
CA PRO A 228 -21.32 14.01 -11.80
C PRO A 228 -22.08 12.69 -12.04
N GLY A 229 -22.83 12.22 -11.04
CA GLY A 229 -23.76 11.09 -11.17
C GLY A 229 -23.26 9.74 -10.62
N ARG A 230 -22.05 9.67 -10.08
CA ARG A 230 -21.58 8.56 -9.24
C ARG A 230 -21.48 9.00 -7.79
N SER A 231 -21.65 8.07 -6.85
CA SER A 231 -21.63 8.40 -5.43
C SER A 231 -20.84 7.39 -4.62
N VAL A 232 -19.84 7.90 -3.91
CA VAL A 232 -19.06 7.15 -2.93
C VAL A 232 -19.94 6.74 -1.73
N THR A 233 -20.98 7.53 -1.41
CA THR A 233 -22.00 7.12 -0.44
C THR A 233 -22.79 5.91 -0.91
N ASN A 234 -23.19 5.87 -2.19
CA ASN A 234 -23.89 4.70 -2.72
C ASN A 234 -22.98 3.47 -2.72
N ASP A 235 -21.72 3.63 -3.13
CA ASP A 235 -20.71 2.57 -3.08
C ASP A 235 -20.61 1.99 -1.66
N TYR A 236 -20.40 2.85 -0.65
CA TYR A 236 -20.36 2.45 0.77
C TYR A 236 -21.60 1.66 1.19
N ASN A 237 -22.80 2.16 0.88
CA ASN A 237 -24.05 1.53 1.29
C ASN A 237 -24.27 0.16 0.62
N MET A 238 -23.98 0.05 -0.69
CA MET A 238 -24.12 -1.21 -1.42
C MET A 238 -23.03 -2.20 -1.00
N HIS A 239 -21.81 -1.74 -0.77
CA HIS A 239 -20.69 -2.53 -0.27
C HIS A 239 -21.01 -3.18 1.09
N LEU A 240 -21.59 -2.41 2.03
CA LEU A 240 -22.02 -2.95 3.32
C LEU A 240 -23.07 -4.06 3.18
N ARG A 241 -24.04 -3.92 2.25
CA ARG A 241 -25.05 -4.96 2.01
C ARG A 241 -24.42 -6.26 1.49
N VAL A 242 -23.45 -6.15 0.58
CA VAL A 242 -22.72 -7.30 0.03
C VAL A 242 -21.88 -7.98 1.10
N LEU A 243 -21.17 -7.21 1.94
CA LEU A 243 -20.43 -7.74 3.08
C LEU A 243 -21.33 -8.44 4.09
N GLN A 244 -22.45 -7.82 4.45
CA GLN A 244 -23.41 -8.40 5.40
C GLN A 244 -23.99 -9.72 4.87
N SER A 245 -24.34 -9.78 3.59
CA SER A 245 -24.78 -11.00 2.92
C SER A 245 -23.73 -12.11 2.97
N ALA A 246 -22.47 -11.77 2.67
CA ALA A 246 -21.35 -12.73 2.72
C ALA A 246 -21.03 -13.21 4.14
N ILE A 247 -21.24 -12.39 5.16
CA ILE A 247 -21.07 -12.80 6.57
C ILE A 247 -22.19 -13.78 6.97
N GLN A 248 -23.42 -13.50 6.59
CA GLN A 248 -24.57 -14.35 6.91
C GLN A 248 -24.52 -15.69 6.17
N GLN A 249 -24.11 -15.67 4.91
CA GLN A 249 -23.97 -16.85 4.07
C GLN A 249 -22.65 -16.76 3.29
N PRO A 250 -21.56 -17.34 3.83
CA PRO A 250 -20.25 -17.30 3.19
C PRO A 250 -20.27 -17.85 1.75
N PRO A 251 -19.47 -17.26 0.83
CA PRO A 251 -19.21 -17.84 -0.48
C PRO A 251 -18.59 -19.24 -0.37
N LEU A 252 -18.95 -20.13 -1.29
CA LEU A 252 -18.39 -21.48 -1.44
C LEU A 252 -17.30 -21.54 -2.51
N MET A 253 -17.01 -20.43 -3.19
CA MET A 253 -15.96 -20.29 -4.18
C MET A 253 -14.84 -19.35 -3.67
N PRO A 254 -13.65 -19.31 -4.32
CA PRO A 254 -12.56 -18.37 -4.03
C PRO A 254 -12.90 -16.89 -4.31
N LEU A 255 -13.90 -16.35 -3.59
CA LEU A 255 -14.38 -14.98 -3.69
C LEU A 255 -14.01 -14.19 -2.43
N SER A 256 -13.53 -12.97 -2.63
CA SER A 256 -13.18 -12.03 -1.57
C SER A 256 -13.88 -10.69 -1.81
N ILE A 257 -14.32 -10.08 -0.72
CA ILE A 257 -14.93 -8.75 -0.72
C ILE A 257 -14.06 -7.90 0.19
N PRO A 258 -13.54 -6.75 -0.27
CA PRO A 258 -12.76 -5.86 0.58
C PRO A 258 -13.57 -5.48 1.83
N TYR A 259 -12.95 -5.40 3.00
CA TYR A 259 -13.62 -4.81 4.16
C TYR A 259 -14.00 -3.35 3.87
N CYS A 260 -15.15 -2.93 4.37
CA CYS A 260 -15.64 -1.57 4.27
C CYS A 260 -15.47 -0.91 5.64
N HIS A 261 -14.55 0.05 5.77
CA HIS A 261 -14.15 0.58 7.08
C HIS A 261 -14.93 1.82 7.47
N ASN A 262 -14.97 2.84 6.60
CA ASN A 262 -15.61 4.11 6.96
C ASN A 262 -16.02 4.93 5.73
N LEU A 263 -17.02 5.80 5.90
CA LEU A 263 -17.39 6.84 4.95
C LEU A 263 -17.09 8.21 5.57
N VAL A 264 -16.00 8.83 5.13
CA VAL A 264 -15.53 10.13 5.58
C VAL A 264 -16.32 11.25 4.90
N GLN A 265 -16.89 12.17 5.67
CA GLN A 265 -17.54 13.37 5.19
C GLN A 265 -16.55 14.52 4.97
N THR A 266 -17.00 15.58 4.30
CA THR A 266 -16.15 16.74 3.96
C THR A 266 -15.66 17.52 5.19
N ASP A 267 -16.41 17.48 6.28
CA ASP A 267 -16.18 18.21 7.53
C ASP A 267 -15.56 17.33 8.64
N ASP A 268 -15.28 16.06 8.36
CA ASP A 268 -14.67 15.15 9.34
C ASP A 268 -13.26 15.58 9.75
N ALA A 269 -12.98 15.47 11.05
CA ALA A 269 -11.65 15.73 11.62
C ALA A 269 -10.54 14.85 11.00
N TRP A 270 -10.91 13.73 10.36
CA TRP A 270 -10.01 12.91 9.59
C TRP A 270 -9.24 13.72 8.52
N TRP A 271 -9.89 14.68 7.86
CA TRP A 271 -9.24 15.52 6.86
C TRP A 271 -8.20 16.46 7.47
N LEU A 272 -8.41 16.98 8.69
CA LEU A 272 -7.41 17.80 9.38
C LEU A 272 -6.10 17.01 9.59
N SER A 273 -6.23 15.73 9.94
CA SER A 273 -5.09 14.85 10.19
C SER A 273 -4.46 14.27 8.93
N ASN A 274 -5.16 14.25 7.79
CA ASN A 274 -4.72 13.49 6.60
C ASN A 274 -4.60 14.31 5.32
N LEU A 275 -5.21 15.49 5.21
CA LEU A 275 -5.21 16.26 3.97
C LEU A 275 -3.78 16.65 3.53
N HIS A 276 -2.92 16.99 4.49
CA HIS A 276 -1.51 17.35 4.24
C HIS A 276 -0.66 16.18 3.70
N ARG A 277 -1.18 14.95 3.78
CA ARG A 277 -0.55 13.74 3.24
C ARG A 277 -0.93 13.51 1.77
N PHE A 278 -1.89 14.25 1.23
CA PHE A 278 -2.16 14.26 -0.21
C PHE A 278 -1.28 15.32 -0.88
N PRO A 279 -1.00 15.19 -2.20
CA PRO A 279 -0.33 16.25 -2.95
C PRO A 279 -1.05 17.61 -2.83
N SER A 280 -0.33 18.69 -3.09
CA SER A 280 -0.93 20.02 -3.08
C SER A 280 -2.08 20.14 -4.10
N GLY A 281 -3.10 20.95 -3.77
CA GLY A 281 -4.25 21.21 -4.64
C GLY A 281 -5.49 20.35 -4.39
N TYR A 282 -5.41 19.34 -3.53
CA TYR A 282 -6.58 18.59 -3.10
C TYR A 282 -7.27 19.26 -1.90
N THR A 283 -8.60 19.17 -1.87
CA THR A 283 -9.44 19.63 -0.76
C THR A 283 -10.14 18.45 -0.09
N ALA A 284 -10.74 18.69 1.08
CA ALA A 284 -11.62 17.71 1.70
C ALA A 284 -12.81 17.40 0.78
N CYS A 285 -13.12 16.12 0.62
CA CYS A 285 -14.26 15.62 -0.13
C CYS A 285 -14.91 14.47 0.65
N ARG A 286 -16.04 13.95 0.18
CA ARG A 286 -16.49 12.65 0.69
C ARG A 286 -15.51 11.57 0.25
N ALA A 287 -15.20 10.61 1.12
CA ALA A 287 -14.30 9.51 0.78
C ALA A 287 -14.68 8.19 1.46
N LEU A 288 -14.58 7.09 0.73
CA LEU A 288 -14.74 5.73 1.23
C LEU A 288 -13.37 5.17 1.60
N ILE A 289 -13.23 4.72 2.84
CA ILE A 289 -12.08 3.96 3.31
C ILE A 289 -12.47 2.48 3.33
N SER A 290 -11.78 1.67 2.52
CA SER A 290 -11.96 0.22 2.44
C SER A 290 -10.62 -0.50 2.58
N GLU A 291 -10.65 -1.82 2.75
CA GLU A 291 -9.48 -2.67 2.57
C GLU A 291 -8.92 -2.46 1.16
N ARG A 292 -7.60 -2.41 1.07
CA ARG A 292 -6.89 -2.39 -0.20
C ARG A 292 -6.78 -3.82 -0.73
N ILE A 293 -7.26 -4.05 -1.95
CA ILE A 293 -7.02 -5.31 -2.65
C ILE A 293 -5.50 -5.48 -2.84
N PRO A 294 -4.92 -6.63 -2.45
CA PRO A 294 -3.49 -6.84 -2.59
C PRO A 294 -3.03 -6.76 -4.05
N LYS A 295 -1.89 -6.14 -4.30
CA LYS A 295 -1.27 -6.15 -5.63
C LYS A 295 -0.79 -7.55 -6.00
N ILE A 296 -0.79 -7.84 -7.30
CA ILE A 296 -0.10 -9.02 -7.83
C ILE A 296 1.40 -8.92 -7.50
N PRO A 297 2.03 -9.98 -6.94
CA PRO A 297 3.45 -9.96 -6.59
C PRO A 297 4.35 -9.64 -7.79
N ARG A 298 5.43 -8.89 -7.55
CA ARG A 298 6.33 -8.40 -8.62
C ARG A 298 6.84 -9.49 -9.55
N PRO A 299 7.22 -10.71 -9.08
CA PRO A 299 7.63 -11.79 -9.98
C PRO A 299 6.53 -12.20 -10.96
N ILE A 300 5.26 -12.22 -10.52
CA ILE A 300 4.10 -12.58 -11.36
C ILE A 300 3.77 -11.42 -12.29
N SER A 301 3.73 -10.18 -11.79
CA SER A 301 3.46 -9.01 -12.64
C SER A 301 4.52 -8.85 -13.74
N ASN A 302 5.80 -9.17 -13.46
CA ASN A 302 6.85 -9.18 -14.46
C ASN A 302 6.61 -10.21 -15.57
N LYS A 303 6.13 -11.42 -15.23
CA LYS A 303 5.74 -12.43 -16.23
C LYS A 303 4.63 -11.90 -17.14
N ILE A 304 3.62 -11.24 -16.55
CA ILE A 304 2.53 -10.59 -17.31
C ILE A 304 3.10 -9.55 -18.27
N VAL A 305 4.00 -8.67 -17.81
CA VAL A 305 4.66 -7.70 -18.70
C VAL A 305 5.38 -8.41 -19.85
N ASP A 306 6.12 -9.48 -19.57
CA ASP A 306 6.89 -10.20 -20.59
C ASP A 306 6.00 -10.86 -21.64
N LEU A 307 4.83 -11.37 -21.25
CA LEU A 307 3.86 -11.94 -22.18
C LEU A 307 3.21 -10.86 -23.05
N PHE A 308 2.75 -9.76 -22.46
CA PHE A 308 1.97 -8.75 -23.15
C PHE A 308 2.83 -7.73 -23.91
N CYS A 309 4.09 -7.55 -23.52
CA CYS A 309 5.06 -6.68 -24.17
C CYS A 309 6.11 -7.47 -24.97
N ALA A 310 5.84 -8.74 -25.30
CA ALA A 310 6.74 -9.57 -26.08
C ALA A 310 7.12 -8.86 -27.40
N GLY A 311 8.42 -8.79 -27.69
CA GLY A 311 8.95 -8.07 -28.86
C GLY A 311 9.11 -6.55 -28.68
N ASN A 312 8.79 -5.99 -27.50
CA ASN A 312 8.98 -4.58 -27.17
C ASN A 312 9.72 -4.39 -25.84
N ALA A 313 11.06 -4.54 -25.88
CA ALA A 313 11.92 -4.46 -24.69
C ALA A 313 11.88 -3.08 -23.99
N GLN A 314 11.73 -2.00 -24.75
CA GLN A 314 11.63 -0.64 -24.20
C GLN A 314 10.35 -0.49 -23.37
N LEU A 315 9.21 -0.95 -23.88
CA LEU A 315 7.94 -0.92 -23.14
C LEU A 315 7.99 -1.84 -21.90
N SER A 316 8.54 -3.05 -22.04
CA SER A 316 8.72 -3.96 -20.90
C SER A 316 9.55 -3.32 -19.79
N THR A 317 10.68 -2.71 -20.13
CA THR A 317 11.57 -2.03 -19.17
C THR A 317 10.89 -0.83 -18.52
N PHE A 318 10.16 -0.02 -19.31
CA PHE A 318 9.42 1.12 -18.82
C PHE A 318 8.36 0.71 -17.77
N VAL A 319 7.52 -0.27 -18.10
CA VAL A 319 6.44 -0.73 -17.21
C VAL A 319 7.01 -1.41 -15.96
N LYS A 320 8.08 -2.21 -16.10
CA LYS A 320 8.80 -2.82 -14.97
C LYS A 320 9.60 -1.81 -14.14
N GLY A 321 9.82 -0.59 -14.60
CA GLY A 321 10.46 0.48 -13.84
C GLY A 321 9.47 1.46 -13.21
N ASN A 322 8.21 1.47 -13.66
CA ASN A 322 7.23 2.49 -13.29
C ASN A 322 6.58 2.20 -11.92
N PRO A 323 6.74 3.07 -10.90
CA PRO A 323 6.09 2.92 -9.60
C PRO A 323 4.56 2.97 -9.68
N ASP A 324 4.01 3.65 -10.69
CA ASP A 324 2.57 3.71 -10.91
C ASP A 324 1.97 2.35 -11.28
N ASP A 325 2.76 1.47 -11.87
CA ASP A 325 2.40 0.11 -12.28
C ASP A 325 2.64 -0.93 -11.17
N ASP A 326 3.03 -0.49 -9.98
CA ASP A 326 3.16 -1.35 -8.80
C ASP A 326 1.80 -1.76 -8.20
N ALA A 327 0.71 -1.03 -8.49
CA ALA A 327 -0.64 -1.38 -8.08
C ALA A 327 -1.33 -2.32 -9.09
N CYS A 328 -0.65 -3.41 -9.46
CA CYS A 328 -1.10 -4.30 -10.53
C CYS A 328 -2.39 -5.06 -10.16
N LEU A 329 -3.43 -4.93 -11.00
CA LEU A 329 -4.69 -5.67 -10.92
C LEU A 329 -5.00 -6.35 -12.26
N VAL A 330 -5.38 -7.63 -12.20
CA VAL A 330 -5.74 -8.42 -13.39
C VAL A 330 -7.26 -8.52 -13.48
N ARG A 331 -7.84 -8.12 -14.61
CA ARG A 331 -9.28 -8.14 -14.87
C ARG A 331 -9.65 -9.31 -15.79
N PRO A 332 -10.29 -10.37 -15.28
CA PRO A 332 -10.67 -11.53 -16.09
C PRO A 332 -11.94 -11.25 -16.89
N TYR A 333 -11.87 -11.32 -18.22
CA TYR A 333 -13.00 -11.15 -19.13
C TYR A 333 -13.38 -12.48 -19.79
N LEU A 334 -14.35 -13.18 -19.20
CA LEU A 334 -14.86 -14.46 -19.73
C LEU A 334 -15.93 -14.28 -20.81
N GLY A 335 -16.48 -13.07 -20.95
CA GLY A 335 -17.48 -12.76 -21.97
C GLY A 335 -16.91 -12.20 -23.27
N ARG A 336 -15.59 -12.19 -23.43
CA ARG A 336 -14.92 -11.55 -24.58
C ARG A 336 -13.63 -12.27 -24.94
N ARG A 337 -13.56 -12.71 -26.19
CA ARG A 337 -12.32 -13.09 -26.89
C ARG A 337 -11.71 -11.91 -27.61
N ARG A 338 -10.38 -11.86 -27.70
CA ARG A 338 -9.70 -10.95 -28.62
C ARG A 338 -9.91 -11.43 -30.05
N ARG A 339 -10.38 -10.56 -30.95
CA ARG A 339 -10.40 -10.88 -32.40
C ARG A 339 -8.98 -10.70 -32.92
N HIS A 340 -8.42 -11.73 -33.57
CA HIS A 340 -7.16 -11.60 -34.32
C HIS A 340 -7.35 -10.50 -35.35
N ARG A 341 -6.77 -9.31 -35.11
CA ARG A 341 -6.61 -8.33 -36.18
C ARG A 341 -5.66 -9.00 -37.18
N GLN A 342 -6.08 -9.12 -38.44
CA GLN A 342 -5.14 -9.32 -39.54
C GLN A 342 -3.96 -8.37 -39.33
N GLU A 343 -2.75 -8.87 -39.58
CA GLU A 343 -1.46 -8.19 -39.48
C GLU A 343 -1.43 -6.91 -40.34
N GLY A 344 -2.10 -5.87 -39.87
CA GLY A 344 -1.94 -4.49 -40.27
C GLY A 344 -1.29 -3.79 -39.10
N ILE A 345 -0.01 -3.49 -39.23
CA ILE A 345 0.78 -2.69 -38.31
C ILE A 345 -0.02 -1.44 -37.96
N SER A 346 -0.64 -1.42 -36.77
CA SER A 346 -1.20 -0.19 -36.25
C SER A 346 -0.02 0.67 -35.82
N GLU A 347 0.31 1.68 -36.64
CA GLU A 347 1.36 2.69 -36.39
C GLU A 347 1.06 3.61 -35.19
N SER A 348 0.29 3.15 -34.19
CA SER A 348 0.18 3.88 -32.94
C SER A 348 1.48 3.67 -32.16
N ARG A 349 2.40 4.63 -32.28
CA ARG A 349 3.70 4.69 -31.58
C ARG A 349 3.61 4.68 -30.04
N PHE A 350 2.40 4.58 -29.48
CA PHE A 350 2.15 4.46 -28.05
C PHE A 350 1.09 3.38 -27.78
N GLN A 351 1.51 2.11 -27.73
CA GLN A 351 0.72 1.09 -27.04
C GLN A 351 0.67 1.46 -25.55
N ARG A 352 -0.46 2.03 -25.10
CA ARG A 352 -0.70 2.34 -23.68
C ARG A 352 -0.95 1.05 -22.91
N PHE A 353 0.11 0.33 -22.55
CA PHE A 353 0.06 -0.78 -21.62
C PHE A 353 0.36 -0.27 -20.20
N SER A 354 -0.50 -0.60 -19.24
CA SER A 354 -0.31 -0.30 -17.82
C SER A 354 -0.77 -1.50 -17.00
N LEU A 355 -0.06 -1.79 -15.91
CA LEU A 355 -0.42 -2.85 -14.98
C LEU A 355 -1.59 -2.47 -14.06
N ARG A 356 -1.96 -1.19 -13.98
CA ARG A 356 -3.08 -0.75 -13.13
C ARG A 356 -4.41 -1.41 -13.49
N ASN A 357 -4.59 -1.80 -14.76
CA ASN A 357 -5.76 -2.50 -15.26
C ASN A 357 -5.33 -3.45 -16.38
N VAL A 358 -4.88 -4.66 -16.06
CA VAL A 358 -4.50 -5.66 -17.06
C VAL A 358 -5.73 -6.44 -17.51
N PRO A 359 -6.26 -6.23 -18.73
CA PRO A 359 -7.33 -7.06 -19.24
C PRO A 359 -6.80 -8.45 -19.60
N LEU A 360 -7.42 -9.48 -19.03
CA LEU A 360 -7.12 -10.87 -19.33
C LEU A 360 -8.35 -11.53 -19.95
N HIS A 361 -8.35 -11.65 -21.28
CA HIS A 361 -9.48 -12.21 -22.03
C HIS A 361 -9.44 -13.74 -21.99
N ILE A 362 -10.60 -14.38 -22.18
CA ILE A 362 -10.74 -15.84 -22.11
C ILE A 362 -9.73 -16.62 -22.99
N ASP A 363 -9.45 -16.15 -24.21
CA ASP A 363 -8.46 -16.78 -25.11
C ASP A 363 -7.04 -16.77 -24.51
N GLN A 364 -6.74 -15.75 -23.71
CA GLN A 364 -5.46 -15.63 -23.01
C GLN A 364 -5.44 -16.51 -21.77
N MET A 365 -6.57 -16.64 -21.08
CA MET A 365 -6.71 -17.53 -19.92
C MET A 365 -6.49 -18.98 -20.35
N GLU A 366 -7.08 -19.40 -21.47
CA GLU A 366 -6.87 -20.72 -22.08
C GLU A 366 -5.40 -20.93 -22.47
N ALA A 367 -4.76 -19.95 -23.12
CA ALA A 367 -3.35 -20.04 -23.49
C ALA A 367 -2.39 -20.11 -22.29
N LEU A 368 -2.83 -19.63 -21.11
CA LEU A 368 -2.09 -19.68 -19.86
C LEU A 368 -2.49 -20.85 -18.96
N ASP A 369 -3.31 -21.77 -19.46
CA ASP A 369 -3.85 -22.93 -18.74
C ASP A 369 -4.55 -22.54 -17.43
N LEU A 370 -5.23 -21.38 -17.44
CA LEU A 370 -6.04 -20.92 -16.32
C LEU A 370 -7.44 -21.53 -16.43
N CYS A 371 -7.96 -22.07 -15.33
CA CYS A 371 -9.25 -22.77 -15.31
C CYS A 371 -10.45 -21.81 -15.47
N ALA A 372 -10.80 -21.47 -16.71
CA ALA A 372 -11.92 -20.59 -17.06
C ALA A 372 -13.24 -21.00 -16.37
N GLY A 373 -13.50 -22.31 -16.27
CA GLY A 373 -14.66 -22.87 -15.58
C GLY A 373 -14.78 -22.41 -14.13
N LEU A 374 -13.71 -22.55 -13.33
CA LEU A 374 -13.74 -22.16 -11.92
C LEU A 374 -13.93 -20.64 -11.73
N TYR A 375 -13.38 -19.82 -12.62
CA TYR A 375 -13.64 -18.38 -12.57
C TYR A 375 -15.09 -18.04 -12.94
N ALA A 376 -15.65 -18.69 -13.96
CA ALA A 376 -17.05 -18.55 -14.32
C ALA A 376 -17.98 -18.96 -13.16
N GLU A 377 -17.70 -20.07 -12.50
CA GLU A 377 -18.43 -20.51 -11.31
C GLU A 377 -18.35 -19.48 -10.16
N THR A 378 -17.18 -18.90 -9.93
CA THR A 378 -16.97 -17.90 -8.88
C THR A 378 -17.72 -16.60 -9.17
N MET A 379 -17.71 -16.14 -10.43
CA MET A 379 -18.52 -14.99 -10.87
C MET A 379 -20.02 -15.27 -10.76
N ALA A 380 -20.45 -16.49 -11.09
CA ALA A 380 -21.84 -16.91 -10.96
C ALA A 380 -22.31 -16.87 -9.50
N GLU A 381 -21.49 -17.37 -8.57
CA GLU A 381 -21.80 -17.28 -7.14
C GLU A 381 -21.79 -15.82 -6.64
N ALA A 382 -20.85 -15.00 -7.08
CA ALA A 382 -20.81 -13.57 -6.72
C ALA A 382 -22.08 -12.83 -7.16
N LEU A 383 -22.57 -13.08 -8.37
CA LEU A 383 -23.83 -12.51 -8.85
C LEU A 383 -25.04 -13.03 -8.06
N ALA A 384 -25.09 -14.32 -7.74
CA ALA A 384 -26.16 -14.87 -6.91
C ALA A 384 -26.15 -14.26 -5.48
N LEU A 385 -24.97 -14.08 -4.89
CA LEU A 385 -24.78 -13.40 -3.60
C LEU A 385 -25.33 -11.96 -3.66
N MET A 386 -24.99 -11.21 -4.70
CA MET A 386 -25.42 -9.82 -4.87
C MET A 386 -26.93 -9.71 -5.14
N HIS A 387 -27.44 -10.52 -6.07
CA HIS A 387 -28.86 -10.49 -6.45
C HIS A 387 -29.77 -10.95 -5.32
N TRP A 388 -29.46 -12.05 -4.65
CA TRP A 388 -30.43 -12.70 -3.76
C TRP A 388 -30.11 -12.52 -2.29
N GLY A 389 -28.82 -12.48 -1.93
CA GLY A 389 -28.39 -12.25 -0.56
C GLY A 389 -28.33 -10.76 -0.21
N ALA A 390 -27.70 -9.95 -1.07
CA ALA A 390 -27.60 -8.51 -0.86
C ALA A 390 -28.79 -7.73 -1.44
N GLU A 391 -29.61 -8.36 -2.29
CA GLU A 391 -30.78 -7.75 -2.95
C GLU A 391 -30.41 -6.49 -3.76
N ILE A 392 -29.36 -6.59 -4.60
CA ILE A 392 -28.88 -5.54 -5.51
C ILE A 392 -28.76 -6.04 -6.96
N ASP A 393 -28.81 -5.11 -7.92
CA ASP A 393 -28.77 -5.43 -9.35
C ASP A 393 -27.37 -5.70 -9.92
N ALA A 394 -26.33 -5.55 -9.13
CA ALA A 394 -24.93 -5.72 -9.53
C ALA A 394 -24.51 -4.84 -10.74
N ASN A 395 -25.15 -3.69 -10.92
CA ASN A 395 -24.84 -2.79 -12.03
C ASN A 395 -23.45 -2.12 -11.86
N ASP A 396 -22.64 -2.26 -12.90
CA ASP A 396 -21.25 -1.77 -13.02
C ASP A 396 -20.25 -2.33 -12.01
N VAL A 397 -20.56 -3.48 -11.40
CA VAL A 397 -19.61 -4.15 -10.49
C VAL A 397 -18.44 -4.73 -11.27
N GLU A 398 -17.25 -4.61 -10.70
CA GLU A 398 -16.00 -5.03 -11.32
C GLU A 398 -15.37 -6.24 -10.62
N PHE A 399 -14.63 -7.05 -11.38
CA PHE A 399 -13.93 -8.23 -10.90
C PHE A 399 -12.44 -8.13 -11.17
N VAL A 400 -11.62 -8.49 -10.19
CA VAL A 400 -10.17 -8.59 -10.32
C VAL A 400 -9.63 -9.87 -9.69
N LEU A 401 -8.49 -10.35 -10.20
CA LEU A 401 -7.71 -11.42 -9.59
C LEU A 401 -6.56 -10.81 -8.79
N ALA A 402 -6.40 -11.25 -7.56
CA ALA A 402 -5.36 -10.80 -6.64
C ALA A 402 -5.06 -11.89 -5.60
N PRO A 403 -3.92 -11.82 -4.88
CA PRO A 403 -3.63 -12.73 -3.78
C PRO A 403 -4.75 -12.75 -2.72
N PRO A 404 -4.97 -13.90 -2.04
CA PRO A 404 -5.87 -13.96 -0.90
C PRO A 404 -5.30 -13.18 0.29
N ARG A 405 -6.19 -12.81 1.22
CA ARG A 405 -5.81 -12.17 2.49
C ARG A 405 -4.89 -13.07 3.31
N SER A 406 -3.79 -12.53 3.86
CA SER A 406 -2.67 -13.34 4.39
C SER A 406 -2.93 -14.02 5.74
N LYS A 407 -3.91 -13.55 6.52
CA LYS A 407 -4.15 -13.96 7.92
C LYS A 407 -5.30 -14.95 8.16
N HIS A 408 -5.96 -15.45 7.11
CA HIS A 408 -7.03 -16.44 7.27
C HIS A 408 -6.72 -17.73 6.52
N THR A 409 -6.39 -18.76 7.30
CA THR A 409 -6.14 -20.16 6.91
C THR A 409 -7.36 -20.89 6.31
N GLN A 410 -8.46 -20.19 6.01
CA GLN A 410 -9.72 -20.79 5.54
C GLN A 410 -10.27 -20.20 4.24
N SER A 411 -9.62 -19.20 3.61
CA SER A 411 -10.07 -18.72 2.30
C SER A 411 -9.71 -19.75 1.24
N MET A 412 -10.71 -20.27 0.52
CA MET A 412 -10.45 -20.99 -0.73
C MET A 412 -9.69 -20.07 -1.68
N ALA A 413 -8.74 -20.64 -2.42
CA ALA A 413 -7.90 -19.93 -3.36
C ALA A 413 -7.76 -20.77 -4.64
N PHE A 414 -7.63 -20.10 -5.77
CA PHE A 414 -7.16 -20.70 -7.00
C PHE A 414 -5.66 -20.93 -6.91
N GLN A 415 -5.20 -21.96 -7.63
CA GLN A 415 -3.79 -22.23 -7.86
C GLN A 415 -3.54 -22.32 -9.35
N SER A 416 -2.55 -21.58 -9.86
CA SER A 416 -2.05 -21.76 -11.22
C SER A 416 -0.55 -21.50 -11.29
N ASP A 417 0.11 -22.12 -12.27
CA ASP A 417 1.56 -21.96 -12.46
C ASP A 417 1.94 -20.52 -12.85
N TYR A 418 1.00 -19.83 -13.51
CA TYR A 418 1.23 -18.49 -14.01
C TYR A 418 0.94 -17.40 -12.98
N LEU A 419 -0.24 -17.43 -12.35
CA LEU A 419 -0.68 -16.40 -11.39
C LEU A 419 -0.39 -16.78 -9.92
N GLY A 420 0.10 -17.99 -9.65
CA GLY A 420 0.31 -18.48 -8.29
C GLY A 420 -1.01 -18.65 -7.53
N THR A 421 -0.93 -18.52 -6.21
CA THR A 421 -2.11 -18.54 -5.33
C THR A 421 -2.86 -17.21 -5.40
N HIS A 422 -4.13 -17.24 -5.79
CA HIS A 422 -4.95 -16.03 -5.96
C HIS A 422 -6.43 -16.32 -5.72
N CYS A 423 -7.24 -15.28 -5.56
CA CYS A 423 -8.69 -15.35 -5.49
C CYS A 423 -9.32 -14.23 -6.32
N MET A 424 -10.65 -14.27 -6.45
CA MET A 424 -11.42 -13.25 -7.13
C MET A 424 -11.90 -12.20 -6.13
N TRP A 425 -11.67 -10.94 -6.44
CA TRP A 425 -12.16 -9.81 -5.65
C TRP A 425 -13.23 -9.05 -6.42
N ILE A 426 -14.27 -8.61 -5.71
CA ILE A 426 -15.31 -7.73 -6.25
C ILE A 426 -15.20 -6.32 -5.68
N LEU A 427 -15.35 -5.32 -6.55
CA LEU A 427 -15.27 -3.90 -6.20
C LEU A 427 -16.16 -3.05 -7.11
N ASP A 428 -16.20 -1.75 -6.80
CA ASP A 428 -16.99 -0.72 -7.51
C ASP A 428 -18.51 -0.93 -7.43
N PHE A 429 -19.10 -0.65 -6.26
CA PHE A 429 -20.55 -0.78 -6.07
C PHE A 429 -21.30 0.54 -6.26
N ASP A 430 -20.63 1.57 -6.79
CA ASP A 430 -21.13 2.94 -6.85
C ASP A 430 -22.37 3.09 -7.75
N CYS A 431 -22.55 2.18 -8.71
CA CYS A 431 -23.64 2.16 -9.67
C CYS A 431 -24.71 1.10 -9.38
N CYS A 432 -24.49 0.27 -8.36
CA CYS A 432 -25.43 -0.74 -7.92
C CYS A 432 -26.68 -0.11 -7.30
N ARG A 433 -27.84 -0.73 -7.51
CA ARG A 433 -29.12 -0.30 -6.96
C ARG A 433 -29.84 -1.44 -6.25
N PRO A 434 -30.69 -1.16 -5.25
CA PRO A 434 -31.59 -2.16 -4.70
C PRO A 434 -32.39 -2.84 -5.82
N MET A 435 -32.52 -4.15 -5.72
CA MET A 435 -33.27 -4.99 -6.65
C MET A 435 -34.45 -5.62 -5.92
N ARG A 436 -35.64 -5.53 -6.50
CA ARG A 436 -36.85 -6.16 -5.94
C ARG A 436 -36.86 -7.65 -6.23
N MET A 437 -37.39 -8.46 -5.31
CA MET A 437 -37.58 -9.91 -5.51
C MET A 437 -38.83 -10.21 -6.33
N ASN A 438 -38.90 -9.68 -7.55
CA ASN A 438 -40.02 -9.84 -8.47
C ASN A 438 -39.56 -9.78 -9.93
N ALA A 439 -40.52 -9.80 -10.86
CA ALA A 439 -40.26 -9.71 -12.30
C ALA A 439 -39.52 -8.44 -12.73
N GLU A 440 -39.81 -7.29 -12.11
CA GLU A 440 -39.15 -6.01 -12.42
C GLU A 440 -37.67 -6.05 -12.04
N GLY A 441 -37.36 -6.62 -10.86
CA GLY A 441 -35.98 -6.80 -10.42
C GLY A 441 -35.19 -7.74 -11.34
N VAL A 442 -35.84 -8.78 -11.87
CA VAL A 442 -35.23 -9.66 -12.88
C VAL A 442 -34.86 -8.89 -14.16
N GLU A 443 -35.75 -8.04 -14.67
CA GLU A 443 -35.41 -7.21 -15.84
C GLU A 443 -34.28 -6.20 -15.52
N GLN A 444 -34.27 -5.64 -14.30
CA GLN A 444 -33.20 -4.75 -13.83
C GLN A 444 -31.83 -5.46 -13.80
N ALA A 445 -31.76 -6.67 -13.23
CA ALA A 445 -30.55 -7.48 -13.20
C ALA A 445 -30.11 -7.92 -14.59
N CYS A 446 -31.05 -8.31 -15.46
CA CYS A 446 -30.74 -8.64 -16.85
C CYS A 446 -30.15 -7.44 -17.60
N ALA A 447 -30.72 -6.25 -17.42
CA ALA A 447 -30.17 -5.02 -18.01
C ALA A 447 -28.78 -4.67 -17.45
N ALA A 448 -28.56 -4.84 -16.15
CA ALA A 448 -27.23 -4.67 -15.53
C ALA A 448 -26.21 -5.66 -16.13
N PHE A 449 -26.57 -6.94 -16.25
CA PHE A 449 -25.71 -7.97 -16.82
C PHE A 449 -25.10 -7.57 -18.17
N PHE A 450 -25.88 -6.98 -19.09
CA PHE A 450 -25.39 -6.51 -20.40
C PHE A 450 -24.81 -5.11 -20.43
N ARG A 451 -25.04 -4.28 -19.41
CA ARG A 451 -24.39 -2.97 -19.27
C ARG A 451 -22.99 -3.09 -18.69
N ASN A 452 -22.77 -4.05 -17.81
CA ASN A 452 -21.46 -4.33 -17.25
C ASN A 452 -20.51 -4.72 -18.38
N ASP A 453 -19.24 -4.37 -18.20
CA ASP A 453 -18.17 -4.93 -18.99
C ASP A 453 -18.26 -6.47 -19.04
N PRO A 454 -17.77 -7.13 -20.10
CA PRO A 454 -17.98 -8.56 -20.34
C PRO A 454 -17.09 -9.45 -19.45
N PHE A 455 -17.14 -9.25 -18.13
CA PHE A 455 -16.51 -10.09 -17.12
C PHE A 455 -17.07 -11.51 -17.18
N TYR A 456 -18.40 -11.65 -17.22
CA TYR A 456 -19.09 -12.93 -17.21
C TYR A 456 -19.16 -13.57 -18.61
N PRO A 457 -19.19 -14.91 -18.71
CA PRO A 457 -19.52 -15.61 -19.95
C PRO A 457 -20.83 -15.10 -20.56
N ARG A 458 -20.90 -15.04 -21.89
CA ARG A 458 -22.09 -14.59 -22.63
C ARG A 458 -22.70 -15.77 -23.38
N PRO A 459 -24.02 -15.97 -23.36
CA PRO A 459 -24.67 -16.95 -24.24
C PRO A 459 -24.76 -16.46 -25.68
N GLY A 460 -24.92 -17.38 -26.62
CA GLY A 460 -25.24 -17.05 -28.01
C GLY A 460 -24.10 -16.36 -28.76
N THR A 461 -22.84 -16.65 -28.41
CA THR A 461 -21.65 -16.15 -29.11
C THR A 461 -21.40 -16.91 -30.40
N GLY A 462 -21.88 -18.15 -30.50
CA GLY A 462 -21.65 -19.04 -31.64
C GLY A 462 -20.30 -19.77 -31.60
N GLU A 463 -19.50 -19.57 -30.54
CA GLU A 463 -18.25 -20.31 -30.29
C GLU A 463 -18.53 -21.43 -29.29
N THR A 464 -18.23 -22.68 -29.65
CA THR A 464 -18.60 -23.87 -28.86
C THR A 464 -18.04 -23.80 -27.44
N ALA A 465 -16.77 -23.39 -27.29
CA ALA A 465 -16.11 -23.28 -25.98
C ALA A 465 -16.79 -22.23 -25.07
N ASP A 466 -17.29 -21.13 -25.65
CA ASP A 466 -17.98 -20.08 -24.90
C ASP A 466 -19.38 -20.53 -24.47
N GLU A 467 -20.09 -21.29 -25.32
CA GLU A 467 -21.40 -21.86 -24.98
C GLU A 467 -21.27 -22.92 -23.88
N GLU A 468 -20.25 -23.76 -23.93
CA GLU A 468 -19.94 -24.72 -22.86
C GLU A 468 -19.65 -24.01 -21.53
N LEU A 469 -18.86 -22.93 -21.57
CA LEU A 469 -18.58 -22.12 -20.39
C LEU A 469 -19.83 -21.41 -19.85
N TRP A 470 -20.72 -20.95 -20.73
CA TRP A 470 -22.01 -20.40 -20.33
C TRP A 470 -22.86 -21.43 -19.57
N VAL A 471 -22.88 -22.69 -20.02
CA VAL A 471 -23.59 -23.77 -19.32
C VAL A 471 -23.05 -23.96 -17.89
N VAL A 472 -21.72 -23.96 -17.73
CA VAL A 472 -21.06 -24.04 -16.42
C VAL A 472 -21.48 -22.87 -15.52
N PHE A 473 -21.40 -21.64 -16.05
CA PHE A 473 -21.83 -20.43 -15.35
C PHE A 473 -23.30 -20.51 -14.91
N LYS A 474 -24.20 -20.88 -15.83
CA LYS A 474 -25.64 -20.97 -15.57
C LYS A 474 -25.98 -21.99 -14.49
N GLN A 475 -25.39 -23.18 -14.55
CA GLN A 475 -25.61 -24.23 -13.55
C GLN A 475 -25.16 -23.77 -12.15
N ARG A 476 -23.97 -23.15 -12.06
CA ARG A 476 -23.47 -22.61 -10.79
C ARG A 476 -24.33 -21.44 -10.30
N PHE A 477 -24.75 -20.55 -11.18
CA PHE A 477 -25.60 -19.41 -10.82
C PHE A 477 -26.90 -19.89 -10.18
N LEU A 478 -27.60 -20.85 -10.80
CA LEU A 478 -28.87 -21.38 -10.31
C LEU A 478 -28.70 -22.08 -8.95
N SER A 479 -27.73 -22.98 -8.83
CA SER A 479 -27.44 -23.67 -7.56
C SER A 479 -27.11 -22.70 -6.42
N SER A 480 -26.26 -21.70 -6.68
CA SER A 480 -25.94 -20.64 -5.71
C SER A 480 -27.16 -19.77 -5.40
N SER A 481 -28.02 -19.50 -6.39
CA SER A 481 -29.25 -18.72 -6.19
C SER A 481 -30.21 -19.40 -5.24
N TYR A 482 -30.44 -20.70 -5.40
CA TYR A 482 -31.29 -21.47 -4.49
C TYR A 482 -30.73 -21.51 -3.06
N ARG A 483 -29.40 -21.56 -2.92
CA ARG A 483 -28.73 -21.47 -1.62
C ARG A 483 -28.99 -20.12 -0.95
N PHE A 484 -28.72 -19.01 -1.64
CA PHE A 484 -28.88 -17.66 -1.08
C PHE A 484 -30.34 -17.30 -0.78
N LEU A 485 -31.28 -17.71 -1.63
CA LEU A 485 -32.71 -17.55 -1.36
C LEU A 485 -33.17 -18.42 -0.18
N GLY A 486 -32.56 -19.58 0.01
CA GLY A 486 -32.86 -20.52 1.10
C GLY A 486 -34.23 -21.20 0.95
N GLY A 487 -34.49 -22.20 1.80
CA GLY A 487 -35.72 -22.99 1.75
C GLY A 487 -37.00 -22.20 2.11
N THR A 488 -36.88 -21.15 2.94
CA THR A 488 -38.03 -20.32 3.35
C THR A 488 -38.55 -19.43 2.24
N ARG A 489 -37.73 -19.13 1.22
CA ARG A 489 -38.11 -18.35 0.03
C ARG A 489 -38.28 -19.22 -1.23
N GLN A 490 -38.59 -20.51 -1.07
CA GLN A 490 -38.73 -21.44 -2.20
C GLN A 490 -39.76 -20.97 -3.25
N HIS A 491 -40.82 -20.27 -2.82
CA HIS A 491 -41.85 -19.72 -3.70
C HIS A 491 -41.33 -18.68 -4.72
N ILE A 492 -40.13 -18.11 -4.53
CA ILE A 492 -39.50 -17.17 -5.48
C ILE A 492 -38.25 -17.73 -6.17
N TRP A 493 -37.92 -19.01 -6.00
CA TRP A 493 -36.77 -19.63 -6.69
C TRP A 493 -36.85 -19.50 -8.21
N TYR A 494 -38.07 -19.52 -8.75
CA TYR A 494 -38.33 -19.34 -10.19
C TYR A 494 -37.80 -18.02 -10.75
N LEU A 495 -37.53 -17.00 -9.92
CA LEU A 495 -36.93 -15.74 -10.37
C LEU A 495 -35.49 -15.93 -10.87
N ALA A 496 -34.74 -16.87 -10.28
CA ALA A 496 -33.38 -17.19 -10.72
C ALA A 496 -33.40 -17.86 -12.11
N ASP A 497 -34.30 -18.85 -12.30
CA ASP A 497 -34.52 -19.46 -13.62
C ASP A 497 -34.95 -18.42 -14.65
N ARG A 498 -35.90 -17.55 -14.27
CA ARG A 498 -36.40 -16.49 -15.14
C ARG A 498 -35.28 -15.55 -15.56
N LEU A 499 -34.38 -15.16 -14.65
CA LEU A 499 -33.24 -14.30 -14.98
C LEU A 499 -32.33 -14.94 -16.02
N MET A 500 -31.97 -16.21 -15.86
CA MET A 500 -31.14 -16.92 -16.85
C MET A 500 -31.83 -17.01 -18.21
N HIS A 501 -33.13 -17.31 -18.25
CA HIS A 501 -33.89 -17.33 -19.50
C HIS A 501 -33.94 -15.94 -20.17
N ARG A 502 -34.17 -14.88 -19.39
CA ARG A 502 -34.19 -13.50 -19.92
C ARG A 502 -32.84 -13.07 -20.47
N ILE A 503 -31.74 -13.47 -19.84
CA ILE A 503 -30.39 -13.20 -20.36
C ILE A 503 -30.17 -13.92 -21.70
N GLU A 504 -30.59 -15.17 -21.83
CA GLU A 504 -30.48 -15.92 -23.09
C GLU A 504 -31.37 -15.34 -24.21
N GLU A 505 -32.58 -14.88 -23.87
CA GLU A 505 -33.47 -14.20 -24.82
C GLU A 505 -32.88 -12.87 -25.31
N GLU A 506 -32.39 -12.05 -24.38
CA GLU A 506 -31.77 -10.77 -24.68
C GLU A 506 -30.51 -10.93 -25.54
N ALA A 507 -29.67 -11.94 -25.24
CA ALA A 507 -28.51 -12.28 -26.08
C ALA A 507 -28.92 -12.64 -27.52
N ARG A 508 -29.95 -13.48 -27.68
CA ARG A 508 -30.48 -13.84 -29.01
C ARG A 508 -31.02 -12.61 -29.76
N SER A 509 -31.70 -11.69 -29.07
CA SER A 509 -32.18 -10.45 -29.67
C SER A 509 -31.02 -9.59 -30.19
N ARG A 510 -29.99 -9.40 -29.37
CA ARG A 510 -28.80 -8.62 -29.73
C ARG A 510 -28.03 -9.22 -30.91
N SER A 511 -27.91 -10.55 -30.97
CA SER A 511 -27.25 -11.22 -32.10
C SER A 511 -28.04 -11.08 -33.41
N ARG A 512 -29.38 -11.04 -33.35
CA ARG A 512 -30.22 -10.79 -34.54
C ARG A 512 -30.06 -9.36 -35.06
N ASP A 513 -30.03 -8.37 -34.17
CA ASP A 513 -29.86 -6.96 -34.54
C ASP A 513 -28.50 -6.66 -35.19
N ILE A 514 -27.45 -7.41 -34.79
CA ILE A 514 -26.13 -7.32 -35.42
C ILE A 514 -26.17 -7.88 -36.86
N ASN A 515 -26.85 -9.00 -37.06
CA ASN A 515 -26.96 -9.66 -38.38
C ASN A 515 -27.94 -8.96 -39.34
N SER A 516 -28.82 -8.08 -38.85
CA SER A 516 -29.75 -7.30 -39.67
C SER A 516 -29.20 -5.94 -40.13
N ARG A 517 -28.00 -5.54 -39.69
CA ARG A 517 -27.35 -4.31 -40.19
C ARG A 517 -26.67 -4.62 -41.53
N PRO A 518 -27.02 -3.93 -42.64
CA PRO A 518 -26.32 -4.12 -43.91
C PRO A 518 -24.84 -3.74 -43.72
N SER A 519 -23.95 -4.61 -44.20
CA SER A 519 -22.51 -4.35 -44.25
C SER A 519 -22.24 -3.06 -45.02
N GLN A 520 -21.83 -2.01 -44.32
CA GLN A 520 -21.25 -0.80 -44.91
C GLN A 520 -19.74 -0.86 -44.83
#